data_AF-A0A7C5Q564-F1
#
_entry.id   AF-A0A7C5Q564-F1
#
_cell.length_a   1.000
_cell.length_b   1.000
_cell.length_c   1.000
_cell.angle_alpha   90.00
_cell.angle_beta   90.00
_cell.angle_gamma   90.00
#
_symmetry.space_group_name_H-M   'P 1'
#
loop_
_entity.id
_entity.type
_entity.pdbx_description
1 polymer ?
#
loop_
_entity_poly.entity_id
_entity_poly.type
_entity_poly.pdbx_seq_one_letter_code
_entity_poly.pdbx_strand_id
1 'polypeptide(L)'
;MGKNNKHSWIEHLAEKLRILPNLHQEEPALERLAEEGQLNKYPPIEKWDDWTEYEAKAWPVREKKHYTLVPTTCFNCESACGLTAYVDKETGSIRKLEGNPHHPGSRGRNCAKGPATINQLTDPDRILYPMKRKGERGAGEWERVSWDEALDDIAARIRKAIQEGRNNEIAY
;
A
#
# COMPACT_ATOMS: atom_id res chain seq x y z
N MET A 1 -11.97 -33.64 -12.99
CA MET A 1 -11.52 -33.93 -14.36
C MET A 1 -10.10 -33.39 -14.54
N GLY A 2 -9.09 -34.25 -14.38
CA GLY A 2 -7.69 -33.87 -14.59
C GLY A 2 -7.46 -33.54 -16.05
N LYS A 3 -7.14 -32.29 -16.37
CA LYS A 3 -6.64 -31.94 -17.69
C LYS A 3 -5.26 -32.57 -17.82
N ASN A 4 -5.15 -33.62 -18.63
CA ASN A 4 -3.87 -34.09 -19.14
C ASN A 4 -3.27 -32.95 -19.99
N ASN A 5 -2.46 -32.09 -19.36
CA ASN A 5 -1.57 -31.19 -20.07
C ASN A 5 -0.54 -32.07 -20.80
N LYS A 6 -0.80 -32.41 -22.06
CA LYS A 6 0.22 -32.98 -22.93
C LYS A 6 1.12 -31.83 -23.39
N HIS A 7 2.20 -31.64 -22.65
CA HIS A 7 3.23 -30.63 -22.85
C HIS A 7 3.86 -30.70 -24.24
N SER A 8 4.31 -29.55 -24.76
CA SER A 8 5.00 -29.46 -26.04
C SER A 8 6.49 -29.78 -25.91
N TRP A 9 7.11 -30.28 -26.99
CA TRP A 9 8.57 -30.44 -27.07
C TRP A 9 9.30 -29.10 -27.00
N ILE A 10 8.63 -28.01 -27.39
CA ILE A 10 9.14 -26.63 -27.31
C ILE A 10 9.34 -26.23 -25.86
N GLU A 11 8.38 -26.54 -24.99
CA GLU A 11 8.42 -26.22 -23.56
C GLU A 11 9.58 -26.97 -22.88
N HIS A 12 9.69 -28.27 -23.13
CA HIS A 12 10.81 -29.08 -22.62
C HIS A 12 12.19 -28.60 -23.08
N LEU A 13 12.31 -28.21 -24.36
CA LEU A 13 13.56 -27.68 -24.89
C LEU A 13 13.89 -26.33 -24.25
N ALA A 14 12.90 -25.45 -24.08
CA ALA A 14 13.08 -24.15 -23.44
C ALA A 14 13.50 -24.26 -21.97
N GLU A 15 12.93 -25.20 -21.21
CA GLU A 15 13.35 -25.49 -19.84
C GLU A 15 14.77 -26.06 -19.77
N LYS A 16 15.10 -27.01 -20.66
CA LYS A 16 16.45 -27.60 -20.73
C LYS A 16 17.52 -26.57 -21.07
N LEU A 17 17.17 -25.61 -21.93
CA LEU A 17 18.02 -24.47 -22.27
C LEU A 17 17.99 -23.35 -21.22
N ARG A 18 17.23 -23.51 -20.13
CA ARG A 18 17.01 -22.51 -19.06
C ARG A 18 16.47 -21.17 -19.58
N ILE A 19 15.80 -21.19 -20.72
CA ILE A 19 15.03 -20.07 -21.26
C ILE A 19 13.76 -19.89 -20.42
N LEU A 20 13.19 -21.00 -19.95
CA LEU A 20 12.11 -21.03 -18.97
C LEU A 20 12.58 -21.68 -17.66
N PRO A 21 12.07 -21.23 -16.50
CA PRO A 21 12.19 -21.98 -15.26
C PRO A 21 11.47 -23.33 -15.38
N ASN A 22 11.85 -24.32 -14.55
CA ASN A 22 11.22 -25.64 -14.56
C ASN A 22 9.79 -25.51 -14.02
N LEU A 23 8.81 -25.49 -14.94
CA LEU A 23 7.38 -25.43 -14.64
C LEU A 23 6.81 -26.83 -14.34
N HIS A 24 7.64 -27.88 -14.48
CA HIS A 24 7.29 -29.29 -14.38
C HIS A 24 7.57 -29.90 -12.99
N GLN A 25 7.91 -29.08 -11.99
CA GLN A 25 8.02 -29.56 -10.61
C GLN A 25 6.63 -29.95 -10.08
N GLU A 26 6.47 -31.21 -9.61
CA GLU A 26 5.23 -31.65 -8.96
C GLU A 26 5.02 -30.84 -7.69
N GLU A 27 4.05 -29.92 -7.72
CA GLU A 27 3.66 -29.15 -6.55
C GLU A 27 2.47 -29.82 -5.83
N PRO A 28 2.43 -29.75 -4.49
CA PRO A 28 1.32 -30.28 -3.72
C PRO A 28 -0.01 -29.64 -4.14
N ALA A 29 -1.10 -30.41 -4.02
CA ALA A 29 -2.44 -29.94 -4.34
C ALA A 29 -2.75 -28.63 -3.60
N LEU A 30 -3.23 -27.63 -4.35
CA LEU A 30 -3.55 -26.31 -3.81
C LEU A 30 -4.69 -26.42 -2.79
N GLU A 31 -4.42 -26.03 -1.56
CA GLU A 31 -5.46 -25.77 -0.58
C GLU A 31 -6.16 -24.48 -0.99
N ARG A 32 -7.47 -24.57 -1.29
CA ARG A 32 -8.22 -23.37 -1.68
C ARG A 32 -8.37 -22.45 -0.48
N LEU A 33 -8.11 -21.16 -0.67
CA LEU A 33 -8.33 -20.12 0.35
C LEU A 33 -9.82 -19.96 0.72
N ALA A 34 -10.73 -20.44 -0.13
CA ALA A 34 -12.17 -20.46 0.07
C ALA A 34 -12.79 -21.80 -0.37
N GLU A 35 -13.92 -22.16 0.23
CA GLU A 35 -14.66 -23.38 -0.12
C GLU A 35 -15.13 -23.36 -1.59
N GLU A 36 -15.30 -24.54 -2.19
CA GLU A 36 -15.82 -24.66 -3.55
C GLU A 36 -17.22 -24.06 -3.69
N GLY A 37 -17.40 -23.22 -4.71
CA GLY A 37 -18.71 -22.67 -5.08
C GLY A 37 -19.05 -21.32 -4.46
N GLN A 38 -18.25 -20.81 -3.50
CA GLN A 38 -18.41 -19.45 -2.97
C GLN A 38 -17.35 -18.52 -3.53
N LEU A 39 -17.75 -17.63 -4.43
CA LEU A 39 -16.93 -16.47 -4.81
C LEU A 39 -16.96 -15.47 -3.64
N ASN A 40 -15.96 -15.55 -2.77
CA ASN A 40 -15.77 -14.55 -1.73
C ASN A 40 -15.21 -13.26 -2.36
N LYS A 41 -15.90 -12.15 -2.15
CA LYS A 41 -15.51 -10.84 -2.70
C LYS A 41 -14.31 -10.23 -1.95
N TYR A 42 -14.04 -10.69 -0.74
CA TYR A 42 -13.05 -10.14 0.18
C TYR A 42 -12.68 -11.18 1.26
N PRO A 43 -11.52 -11.02 1.92
CA PRO A 43 -11.13 -11.87 3.04
C PRO A 43 -12.11 -11.77 4.21
N PRO A 44 -12.48 -12.89 4.86
CA PRO A 44 -13.36 -12.87 6.04
C PRO A 44 -12.70 -12.13 7.19
N ILE A 45 -13.48 -11.30 7.89
CA ILE A 45 -12.98 -10.38 8.93
C ILE A 45 -12.27 -11.12 10.08
N GLU A 46 -12.70 -12.35 10.38
CA GLU A 46 -12.12 -13.21 11.41
C GLU A 46 -10.69 -13.64 11.09
N LYS A 47 -10.24 -13.48 9.84
CA LYS A 47 -8.89 -13.79 9.37
C LYS A 47 -8.05 -12.55 9.09
N TRP A 48 -8.51 -11.34 9.41
CA TRP A 48 -7.78 -10.12 9.07
C TRP A 48 -6.47 -9.96 9.86
N ASP A 49 -6.34 -10.58 11.03
CA ASP A 49 -5.08 -10.56 11.79
C ASP A 49 -3.96 -11.40 11.14
N ASP A 50 -4.33 -12.41 10.35
CA ASP A 50 -3.43 -13.28 9.60
C ASP A 50 -4.08 -13.84 8.34
N TRP A 51 -3.99 -13.06 7.26
CA TRP A 51 -4.49 -13.43 5.96
C TRP A 51 -3.35 -13.91 5.06
N THR A 52 -3.49 -15.11 4.50
CA THR A 52 -2.48 -15.69 3.60
C THR A 52 -2.88 -15.46 2.14
N GLU A 53 -1.99 -14.85 1.35
CA GLU A 53 -2.08 -14.82 -0.11
C GLU A 53 -0.75 -15.21 -0.74
N TYR A 54 -0.77 -15.59 -2.02
CA TYR A 54 0.46 -15.83 -2.78
C TYR A 54 1.00 -14.52 -3.36
N GLU A 55 2.33 -14.37 -3.34
CA GLU A 55 3.00 -13.21 -3.94
C GLU A 55 2.86 -13.23 -5.46
N ALA A 56 2.15 -12.24 -6.00
CA ALA A 56 1.86 -12.15 -7.43
C ALA A 56 3.13 -11.99 -8.29
N LYS A 57 4.19 -11.36 -7.74
CA LYS A 57 5.46 -11.14 -8.46
C LYS A 57 6.44 -12.31 -8.35
N ALA A 58 6.17 -13.31 -7.52
CA ALA A 58 7.08 -14.43 -7.28
C ALA A 58 7.02 -15.51 -8.37
N TRP A 59 6.19 -15.33 -9.41
CA TRP A 59 6.09 -16.30 -10.51
C TRP A 59 7.48 -16.67 -11.06
N PRO A 60 7.77 -17.97 -11.28
CA PRO A 60 6.87 -19.12 -11.18
C PRO A 60 6.69 -19.71 -9.78
N VAL A 61 7.42 -19.21 -8.78
CA VAL A 61 7.43 -19.74 -7.42
C VAL A 61 6.17 -19.32 -6.68
N ARG A 62 5.50 -20.29 -6.04
CA ARG A 62 4.36 -20.03 -5.17
C ARG A 62 4.82 -19.65 -3.77
N GLU A 63 5.28 -18.42 -3.62
CA GLU A 63 5.63 -17.86 -2.31
C GLU A 63 4.35 -17.42 -1.58
N LYS A 64 4.10 -18.01 -0.40
CA LYS A 64 3.02 -17.57 0.49
C LYS A 64 3.49 -16.35 1.30
N LYS A 65 2.64 -15.34 1.40
CA LYS A 65 2.81 -14.16 2.26
C LYS A 65 1.66 -14.05 3.24
N HIS A 66 1.98 -13.53 4.41
CA HIS A 66 1.05 -13.33 5.52
C HIS A 66 0.84 -11.83 5.74
N TYR A 67 -0.43 -11.43 5.81
CA TYR A 67 -0.84 -10.03 5.91
C TYR A 67 -1.70 -9.81 7.14
N THR A 68 -1.49 -8.67 7.81
CA THR A 68 -2.51 -8.06 8.64
C THR A 68 -3.31 -7.07 7.79
N LEU A 69 -4.63 -7.25 7.75
CA LEU A 69 -5.56 -6.41 7.01
C LEU A 69 -6.09 -5.30 7.92
N VAL A 70 -5.68 -4.07 7.65
CA VAL A 70 -5.99 -2.92 8.50
C VAL A 70 -7.01 -2.01 7.80
N PRO A 71 -8.23 -1.82 8.35
CA PRO A 71 -9.16 -0.84 7.83
C PRO A 71 -8.59 0.58 7.91
N THR A 72 -8.74 1.34 6.82
CA THR A 72 -8.32 2.74 6.71
C THR A 72 -9.27 3.53 5.81
N THR A 73 -9.00 4.82 5.61
CA THR A 73 -9.84 5.74 4.83
C THR A 73 -9.04 6.38 3.71
N CYS A 74 -9.59 6.41 2.51
CA CYS A 74 -9.01 7.12 1.37
C CYS A 74 -9.14 8.63 1.57
N PHE A 75 -8.04 9.37 1.41
CA PHE A 75 -8.01 10.84 1.55
C PHE A 75 -7.74 11.59 0.23
N ASN A 76 -7.97 10.93 -0.92
CA ASN A 76 -7.75 11.56 -2.24
C ASN A 76 -8.87 12.52 -2.67
N CYS A 77 -10.04 12.44 -2.03
CA CYS A 77 -11.18 13.32 -2.25
C CYS A 77 -12.07 13.34 -0.99
N GLU A 78 -13.06 14.22 -0.99
CA GLU A 78 -14.03 14.43 0.08
C GLU A 78 -14.95 13.24 0.34
N SER A 79 -15.00 12.24 -0.55
CA SER A 79 -15.89 11.07 -0.39
C SER A 79 -15.46 10.13 0.74
N ALA A 80 -14.20 10.22 1.20
CA ALA A 80 -13.68 9.43 2.32
C ALA A 80 -13.99 7.92 2.22
N CYS A 81 -13.85 7.33 1.04
CA CYS A 81 -14.16 5.91 0.84
C CYS A 81 -13.26 5.02 1.71
N GLY A 82 -13.82 4.00 2.36
CA GLY A 82 -13.04 3.03 3.11
C GLY A 82 -12.11 2.20 2.22
N LEU A 83 -10.92 1.93 2.75
CA LEU A 83 -9.89 1.06 2.18
C LEU A 83 -9.47 0.02 3.22
N THR A 84 -8.87 -1.07 2.76
CA THR A 84 -8.21 -2.08 3.60
C THR A 84 -6.75 -2.17 3.14
N ALA A 85 -5.82 -1.91 4.06
CA ALA A 85 -4.39 -2.01 3.83
C ALA A 85 -3.90 -3.43 4.14
N TYR A 86 -3.19 -4.02 3.19
CA TYR A 86 -2.55 -5.33 3.37
C TYR A 86 -1.12 -5.08 3.84
N VAL A 87 -0.90 -5.18 5.16
CA VAL A 87 0.38 -4.98 5.81
C VAL A 87 1.10 -6.31 5.90
N ASP A 88 2.23 -6.44 5.22
CA ASP A 88 3.06 -7.64 5.25
C ASP A 88 3.64 -7.84 6.66
N LYS A 89 3.40 -9.01 7.26
CA LYS A 89 3.78 -9.27 8.66
C LYS A 89 5.28 -9.43 8.87
N GLU A 90 6.04 -9.75 7.83
CA GLU A 90 7.50 -9.93 7.91
C GLU A 90 8.21 -8.58 7.82
N THR A 91 7.77 -7.73 6.89
CA THR A 91 8.44 -6.47 6.53
C THR A 91 7.80 -5.23 7.14
N GLY A 92 6.55 -5.33 7.61
CA GLY A 92 5.74 -4.20 8.06
C GLY A 92 5.30 -3.25 6.93
N SER A 93 5.57 -3.60 5.66
CA SER A 93 5.26 -2.75 4.51
C SER A 93 3.81 -2.93 4.03
N ILE A 94 3.19 -1.85 3.55
CA ILE A 94 1.88 -1.93 2.90
C ILE A 94 2.09 -2.41 1.46
N ARG A 95 1.55 -3.59 1.10
CA ARG A 95 1.74 -4.21 -0.22
C ARG A 95 0.66 -3.87 -1.22
N LYS A 96 -0.57 -3.68 -0.76
CA LYS A 96 -1.69 -3.22 -1.57
C LYS A 96 -2.77 -2.56 -0.72
N LEU A 97 -3.63 -1.78 -1.38
CA LEU A 97 -4.84 -1.21 -0.82
C LEU A 97 -6.03 -1.69 -1.65
N GLU A 98 -7.03 -2.24 -0.98
CA GLU A 98 -8.29 -2.64 -1.61
C GLU A 98 -9.46 -1.89 -0.95
N GLY A 99 -10.66 -2.00 -1.52
CA GLY A 99 -11.84 -1.39 -0.94
C GLY A 99 -12.30 -2.12 0.32
N ASN A 100 -12.64 -1.36 1.37
CA ASN A 100 -13.16 -1.96 2.59
C ASN A 100 -14.66 -2.30 2.43
N PRO A 101 -15.05 -3.60 2.40
CA PRO A 101 -16.43 -4.03 2.22
C PRO A 101 -17.34 -3.64 3.40
N HIS A 102 -16.77 -3.46 4.60
CA HIS A 102 -17.49 -3.11 5.82
C HIS A 102 -17.64 -1.60 6.02
N HIS A 103 -17.03 -0.77 5.16
CA HIS A 103 -17.18 0.68 5.26
C HIS A 103 -18.61 1.10 4.87
N PRO A 104 -19.33 1.88 5.70
CA PRO A 104 -20.77 2.10 5.54
C PRO A 104 -21.16 2.86 4.26
N GLY A 105 -20.31 3.81 3.84
CA GLY A 105 -20.51 4.61 2.63
C GLY A 105 -20.14 3.84 1.36
N SER A 106 -18.85 3.59 1.16
CA SER A 106 -18.30 2.94 -0.03
C SER A 106 -18.61 1.44 -0.20
N ARG A 107 -18.77 0.66 0.87
CA ARG A 107 -19.08 -0.79 0.84
C ARG A 107 -18.17 -1.57 -0.13
N GLY A 108 -16.87 -1.30 -0.06
CA GLY A 108 -15.84 -1.94 -0.89
C GLY A 108 -15.68 -1.36 -2.30
N ARG A 109 -16.47 -0.35 -2.69
CA ARG A 109 -16.32 0.32 -3.99
C ARG A 109 -15.37 1.50 -3.88
N ASN A 110 -14.39 1.56 -4.77
CA ASN A 110 -13.45 2.68 -4.86
C ASN A 110 -13.25 3.07 -6.33
N CYS A 111 -12.91 4.32 -6.56
CA CYS A 111 -12.42 4.76 -7.87
C CYS A 111 -10.96 4.30 -8.07
N ALA A 112 -10.42 4.46 -9.28
CA ALA A 112 -9.05 4.07 -9.60
C ALA A 112 -7.98 4.70 -8.68
N LYS A 113 -8.27 5.89 -8.10
CA LYS A 113 -7.35 6.57 -7.19
C LYS A 113 -7.19 5.85 -5.85
N GLY A 114 -8.20 5.12 -5.38
CA GLY A 114 -8.18 4.48 -4.04
C GLY A 114 -7.04 3.47 -3.88
N PRO A 115 -7.00 2.39 -4.68
CA PRO A 115 -5.89 1.44 -4.67
C PRO A 115 -4.54 2.09 -5.01
N ALA A 116 -4.55 3.12 -5.87
CA ALA A 116 -3.34 3.83 -6.29
C ALA A 116 -2.71 4.71 -5.20
N THR A 117 -3.36 4.93 -4.05
CA THR A 117 -2.78 5.66 -2.90
C THR A 117 -1.47 5.06 -2.41
N ILE A 118 -1.22 3.76 -2.68
CA ILE A 118 0.07 3.13 -2.37
C ILE A 118 1.26 3.88 -2.97
N ASN A 119 1.09 4.49 -4.14
CA ASN A 119 2.14 5.25 -4.81
C ASN A 119 2.61 6.48 -3.99
N GLN A 120 1.73 7.06 -3.17
CA GLN A 120 2.06 8.20 -2.31
C GLN A 120 3.00 7.80 -1.15
N LEU A 121 3.00 6.52 -0.76
CA LEU A 121 3.87 6.01 0.30
C LEU A 121 5.33 5.92 -0.16
N THR A 122 5.54 5.60 -1.44
CA THR A 122 6.84 5.38 -2.07
C THR A 122 7.20 6.46 -3.09
N ASP A 123 6.52 7.60 -3.04
CA ASP A 123 6.74 8.71 -3.98
C ASP A 123 8.19 9.25 -3.81
N PRO A 124 8.98 9.36 -4.89
CA PRO A 124 10.34 9.89 -4.81
C PRO A 124 10.39 11.33 -4.30
N ASP A 125 9.33 12.11 -4.49
CA ASP A 125 9.21 13.51 -4.08
C ASP A 125 8.57 13.66 -2.68
N ARG A 126 8.36 12.55 -1.96
CA ARG A 126 7.74 12.55 -0.63
C ARG A 126 8.58 13.36 0.36
N ILE A 127 7.92 14.29 1.06
CA ILE A 127 8.54 15.05 2.15
C ILE A 127 8.65 14.15 3.38
N LEU A 128 9.88 13.72 3.70
CA LEU A 128 10.15 12.78 4.78
C LEU A 128 10.53 13.44 6.11
N TYR A 129 10.96 14.70 6.08
CA TYR A 129 11.51 15.42 7.23
C TYR A 129 11.00 16.85 7.26
N PRO A 130 10.98 17.50 8.44
CA PRO A 130 10.83 18.95 8.52
C PRO A 130 11.95 19.66 7.73
N MET A 131 11.54 20.63 6.93
CA MET A 131 12.45 21.41 6.09
C MET A 131 12.23 22.90 6.35
N LYS A 132 13.32 23.65 6.48
CA LYS A 132 13.34 25.11 6.61
C LYS A 132 13.84 25.72 5.32
N ARG A 133 13.21 26.82 4.89
CA ARG A 133 13.59 27.49 3.65
C ARG A 133 14.92 28.20 3.84
N LYS A 134 15.90 27.90 2.99
CA LYS A 134 17.24 28.50 3.03
C LYS A 134 17.38 29.74 2.14
N GLY A 135 16.70 29.73 0.99
CA GLY A 135 16.75 30.82 0.00
C GLY A 135 15.44 31.61 -0.12
N GLU A 136 15.30 32.28 -1.27
CA GLU A 136 14.09 33.01 -1.63
C GLU A 136 12.88 32.09 -1.82
N ARG A 137 11.68 32.62 -1.61
CA ARG A 137 10.44 31.85 -1.77
C ARG A 137 10.29 31.41 -3.23
N GLY A 138 10.19 30.10 -3.46
CA GLY A 138 10.08 29.50 -4.79
C GLY A 138 11.40 29.03 -5.39
N ALA A 139 12.55 29.29 -4.75
CA ALA A 139 13.86 28.84 -5.24
C ALA A 139 14.11 27.33 -5.06
N GLY A 140 13.27 26.63 -4.27
CA GLY A 140 13.45 25.20 -3.99
C GLY A 140 14.61 24.89 -3.04
N GLU A 141 15.20 25.90 -2.41
CA GLU A 141 16.33 25.73 -1.49
C GLU A 141 15.85 25.45 -0.06
N TRP A 142 16.13 24.24 0.42
CA TRP A 142 15.70 23.76 1.72
C TRP A 142 16.89 23.21 2.53
N GLU A 143 16.84 23.42 3.83
CA GLU A 143 17.69 22.75 4.81
C GLU A 143 16.82 21.85 5.70
N ARG A 144 17.29 20.63 5.96
CA ARG A 144 16.62 19.72 6.89
C ARG A 144 16.84 20.21 8.32
N VAL A 145 15.76 20.29 9.09
CA VAL A 145 15.80 20.68 10.51
C VAL A 145 15.16 19.60 11.38
N SER A 146 15.31 19.70 12.70
CA SER A 146 14.62 18.82 13.64
C SER A 146 13.13 19.21 13.76
N TRP A 147 12.31 18.31 14.29
CA TRP A 147 10.93 18.64 14.64
C TRP A 147 10.86 19.75 15.69
N ASP A 148 11.72 19.70 16.71
CA ASP A 148 11.77 20.73 17.75
C ASP A 148 12.10 22.11 17.16
N GLU A 149 13.11 22.22 16.29
CA GLU A 149 13.45 23.50 15.67
C GLU A 149 12.31 24.03 14.79
N ALA A 150 11.68 23.16 13.98
CA ALA A 150 10.58 23.57 13.11
C ALA A 150 9.38 24.07 13.93
N LEU A 151 9.03 23.37 15.00
CA LEU A 151 7.91 23.72 15.87
C LEU A 151 8.22 24.99 16.67
N ASP A 152 9.43 25.14 17.21
CA ASP A 152 9.85 26.32 17.96
C ASP A 152 9.86 27.57 17.08
N ASP A 153 10.38 27.48 15.84
CA ASP A 153 10.39 28.62 14.90
C ASP A 153 8.97 29.06 14.55
N ILE A 154 8.06 28.12 14.23
CA ILE A 154 6.66 28.42 13.91
C ILE A 154 5.95 29.01 15.14
N ALA A 155 6.08 28.37 16.30
CA ALA A 155 5.44 28.80 17.54
C ALA A 155 5.91 30.20 17.97
N ALA A 156 7.21 30.50 17.86
CA ALA A 156 7.77 31.80 18.18
C ALA A 156 7.17 32.91 17.31
N ARG A 157 6.98 32.66 16.00
CA ARG A 157 6.37 33.62 15.07
C ARG A 157 4.89 33.85 15.37
N ILE A 158 4.13 32.78 15.62
CA ILE A 158 2.72 32.84 16.03
C ILE A 158 2.60 33.64 17.34
N ARG A 159 3.41 33.30 18.36
CA ARG A 159 3.43 33.99 19.66
C ARG A 159 3.74 35.47 19.50
N LYS A 160 4.73 35.82 18.68
CA LYS A 160 5.08 37.22 18.40
C LYS A 160 3.89 37.98 17.82
N ALA A 161 3.19 37.41 16.84
CA ALA A 161 2.00 38.05 16.25
C ALA A 161 0.90 38.30 17.27
N ILE A 162 0.64 37.33 18.16
CA ILE A 162 -0.33 37.47 19.24
C ILE A 162 0.10 38.57 20.23
N GLN A 163 1.36 38.59 20.65
CA GLN A 163 1.89 39.60 21.57
C GLN A 163 1.84 41.03 20.99
N GLU A 164 1.96 41.16 19.68
CA GLU A 164 1.83 42.43 18.95
C GLU A 164 0.37 42.79 18.62
N GLY A 165 -0.61 41.97 19.01
CA GLY A 165 -2.04 42.21 18.75
C GLY A 165 -2.49 41.94 17.31
N ARG A 166 -1.65 41.30 16.48
CA ARG A 166 -1.92 40.97 15.06
C ARG A 166 -2.78 39.73 14.90
N ASN A 167 -3.91 39.68 15.62
CA ASN A 167 -4.73 38.47 15.77
C ASN A 167 -5.40 37.98 14.46
N ASN A 168 -5.51 38.86 13.46
CA ASN A 168 -6.12 38.54 12.16
C ASN A 168 -5.10 38.13 11.08
N GLU A 169 -3.82 38.00 11.43
CA GLU A 169 -2.74 37.62 10.50
C GLU A 169 -2.33 36.14 10.61
N ILE A 170 -2.97 35.38 11.49
CA ILE A 170 -2.79 33.93 11.61
C ILE A 170 -4.04 33.24 11.06
N ALA A 171 -3.87 32.40 10.04
CA ALA A 171 -4.92 31.57 9.46
C ALA A 171 -4.53 30.08 9.56
N TYR A 172 -5.53 29.22 9.74
CA TYR A 172 -5.38 27.77 9.80
C TYR A 172 -6.26 27.09 8.75
#